data_AF-A0A8P0S6N2-F1
#
_entry.id   AF-A0A8P0S6N2-F1
#
_cell.length_a   1.000
_cell.length_b   1.000
_cell.length_c   1.000
_cell.angle_alpha   90.00
_cell.angle_beta   90.00
_cell.angle_gamma   90.00
#
_symmetry.space_group_name_H-M   'P 1'
#
loop_
_entity.id
_entity.type
_entity.pdbx_description
1 polymer ?
#
loop_
_entity_poly.entity_id
_entity_poly.type
_entity_poly.pdbx_seq_one_letter_code
_entity_poly.pdbx_strand_id
1 'polypeptide(L)'
;MDARGLGSQLKDSIPVTELSASGPFEQHDLLGKGLPGVKNVLFLPSHPLELSEKNFQLNQDKMNFSTLRNIQGLFAPLNLQMEFKAVRQVQHLPFLPTNIPSPFVITSKQAWTH
;
A
#
# COMPACT_ATOMS: atom_id res chain seq x y z
N MET A 1 51.70 41.08 49.47
CA MET A 1 50.95 42.25 49.98
C MET A 1 50.54 43.06 48.76
N ASP A 2 49.36 43.68 48.85
CA ASP A 2 48.76 44.65 47.91
C ASP A 2 48.14 44.12 46.61
N ALA A 3 47.07 44.73 46.07
CA ALA A 3 45.70 44.96 46.54
C ALA A 3 44.89 45.50 45.35
N ARG A 4 43.70 44.96 45.12
CA ARG A 4 42.45 45.59 44.60
C ARG A 4 42.51 46.53 43.36
N GLY A 5 41.77 46.14 42.32
CA GLY A 5 41.24 47.06 41.29
C GLY A 5 39.95 46.50 40.68
N LEU A 6 38.82 47.16 40.97
CA LEU A 6 37.46 46.86 40.50
C LEU A 6 37.30 47.07 38.99
N GLY A 7 36.43 46.27 38.36
CA GLY A 7 35.95 46.49 37.00
C GLY A 7 34.88 45.47 36.62
N SER A 8 33.66 45.68 37.10
CA SER A 8 32.44 44.96 36.73
C SER A 8 32.08 45.21 35.26
N GLN A 9 31.92 44.15 34.46
CA GLN A 9 31.11 44.19 33.25
C GLN A 9 30.08 43.07 33.28
N LEU A 10 28.87 43.52 33.57
CA LEU A 10 27.60 42.83 33.39
C LEU A 10 27.47 42.45 31.90
N LYS A 11 27.30 41.17 31.60
CA LYS A 11 26.64 40.77 30.35
C LYS A 11 25.70 39.62 30.65
N ASP A 12 24.44 39.99 30.57
CA ASP A 12 23.29 39.28 31.08
C ASP A 12 23.00 37.98 30.34
N SER A 13 22.26 37.13 31.05
CA SER A 13 21.26 36.22 30.53
C SER A 13 21.73 34.97 29.78
N ILE A 14 21.60 33.85 30.50
CA ILE A 14 21.36 32.52 29.96
C ILE A 14 19.93 32.50 29.40
N PRO A 15 19.68 32.12 28.14
CA PRO A 15 18.43 31.48 27.78
C PRO A 15 18.60 29.97 27.95
N VAL A 16 17.98 29.47 29.02
CA VAL A 16 17.61 28.07 29.17
C VAL A 16 16.71 27.72 27.99
N THR A 17 17.16 26.84 27.10
CA THR A 17 16.25 25.97 26.34
C THR A 17 16.45 24.57 26.91
N GLU A 18 15.80 24.33 28.04
CA GLU A 18 15.36 22.99 28.36
C GLU A 18 14.35 22.54 27.29
N LEU A 19 14.31 21.22 27.11
CA LEU A 19 13.24 20.45 26.50
C LEU A 19 13.30 20.28 24.97
N SER A 20 14.09 19.29 24.54
CA SER A 20 13.48 18.10 23.96
C SER A 20 14.47 16.96 23.93
N ALA A 21 14.05 15.84 24.52
CA ALA A 21 14.70 14.54 24.36
C ALA A 21 15.07 14.34 22.89
N SER A 22 16.35 14.05 22.62
CA SER A 22 16.74 13.50 21.33
C SER A 22 16.12 12.10 21.22
N GLY A 23 14.88 12.08 20.76
CA GLY A 23 14.36 10.96 19.99
C GLY A 23 15.22 10.77 18.73
N PRO A 24 15.05 9.66 18.01
CA PRO A 24 16.03 9.10 17.07
C PRO A 24 16.22 9.89 15.76
N PHE A 25 15.88 11.17 15.74
CA PHE A 25 16.03 11.99 14.55
C PHE A 25 17.36 12.74 14.59
N GLU A 26 18.37 12.07 14.04
CA GLU A 26 19.69 12.65 13.78
C GLU A 26 19.55 13.98 13.03
N GLN A 27 20.11 15.04 13.60
CA GLN A 27 20.35 16.28 12.90
C GLN A 27 21.50 16.05 11.90
N HIS A 28 21.19 15.52 10.73
CA HIS A 28 22.16 15.36 9.65
C HIS A 28 22.51 16.73 9.05
N ASP A 29 23.81 17.00 8.94
CA ASP A 29 24.35 18.12 8.20
C ASP A 29 23.95 18.02 6.71
N LEU A 30 23.00 18.87 6.32
CA LEU A 30 22.33 18.90 5.01
C LEU A 30 23.12 19.68 3.95
N LEU A 31 24.23 20.34 4.31
CA LEU A 31 25.00 21.18 3.39
C LEU A 31 26.13 20.43 2.68
N GLY A 32 26.67 19.36 3.28
CA GLY A 32 27.77 18.57 2.72
C GLY A 32 27.35 17.31 1.95
N LYS A 33 26.11 16.84 2.13
CA LYS A 33 25.56 15.66 1.47
C LYS A 33 24.33 16.11 0.70
N GLY A 34 24.46 16.27 -0.61
CA GLY A 34 23.36 16.68 -1.49
C GLY A 34 22.10 15.89 -1.19
N LEU A 35 20.93 16.52 -1.40
CA LEU A 35 19.61 15.98 -1.10
C LEU A 35 19.60 14.45 -1.26
N PRO A 36 19.45 13.64 -0.18
CA PRO A 36 19.05 12.26 -0.32
C PRO A 36 17.57 12.20 -0.75
N GLY A 37 17.20 13.01 -1.75
CA GLY A 37 16.51 12.61 -2.96
C GLY A 37 15.60 11.41 -2.81
N VAL A 38 14.53 11.58 -2.02
CA VAL A 38 13.15 11.46 -2.51
C VAL A 38 12.90 10.17 -3.32
N LYS A 39 13.45 9.05 -2.89
CA LYS A 39 13.12 7.73 -3.46
C LYS A 39 12.55 6.76 -2.43
N ASN A 40 12.67 7.04 -1.14
CA ASN A 40 12.04 6.22 -0.11
C ASN A 40 10.63 6.72 0.27
N VAL A 41 10.38 8.03 0.20
CA VAL A 41 9.05 8.61 0.52
C VAL A 41 8.10 8.59 -0.69
N LEU A 42 8.62 8.48 -1.92
CA LEU A 42 7.82 8.38 -3.14
C LEU A 42 7.37 6.93 -3.46
N PHE A 43 8.00 5.93 -2.83
CA PHE A 43 7.71 4.51 -3.05
C PHE A 43 6.81 3.89 -1.96
N LEU A 44 6.50 4.64 -0.90
CA LEU A 44 5.41 4.27 -0.01
C LEU A 44 4.09 4.59 -0.73
N PRO A 45 3.11 3.68 -0.75
CA PRO A 45 1.80 4.00 -1.29
C PRO A 45 1.29 5.22 -0.55
N SER A 46 1.20 6.35 -1.24
CA SER A 46 0.92 7.66 -0.65
C SER A 46 -0.47 7.69 -0.03
N HIS A 47 -1.35 6.79 -0.49
CA HIS A 47 -2.68 6.62 0.02
C HIS A 47 -2.89 5.25 0.70
N PRO A 48 -3.53 5.21 1.88
CA PRO A 48 -3.92 3.96 2.55
C PRO A 48 -4.83 3.06 1.70
N LEU A 49 -5.42 3.59 0.62
CA LEU A 49 -6.27 2.86 -0.33
C LEU A 49 -5.52 2.28 -1.53
N GLU A 50 -4.29 2.73 -1.83
CA GLU A 50 -3.55 2.22 -3.00
C GLU A 50 -3.24 0.72 -2.88
N LEU A 51 -3.05 0.24 -1.64
CA LEU A 51 -2.84 -1.19 -1.38
C LEU A 51 -4.14 -1.99 -1.52
N SER A 52 -5.29 -1.41 -1.16
CA SER A 52 -6.58 -2.10 -1.30
C SER A 52 -7.05 -2.13 -2.75
N GLU A 53 -6.83 -1.06 -3.49
CA GLU A 53 -7.19 -0.95 -4.91
C GLU A 53 -6.41 -1.95 -5.77
N LYS A 54 -5.11 -2.11 -5.52
CA LYS A 54 -4.28 -3.15 -6.16
C LYS A 54 -4.81 -4.57 -5.93
N ASN A 55 -5.54 -4.81 -4.83
CA ASN A 55 -6.07 -6.11 -4.46
C ASN A 55 -7.60 -6.22 -4.62
N PHE A 56 -8.26 -5.20 -5.16
CA PHE A 56 -9.72 -5.14 -5.20
C PHE A 56 -10.32 -6.33 -5.95
N GLN A 57 -9.83 -6.60 -7.16
CA GLN A 57 -10.33 -7.71 -7.97
C GLN A 57 -10.13 -9.07 -7.28
N LEU A 58 -8.94 -9.32 -6.74
CA LEU A 58 -8.64 -10.57 -6.04
C LEU A 58 -9.49 -10.76 -4.78
N ASN A 59 -9.77 -9.68 -4.05
CA ASN A 59 -10.61 -9.73 -2.87
C ASN A 59 -12.08 -9.95 -3.22
N GLN A 60 -12.56 -9.31 -4.28
CA GLN A 60 -13.90 -9.52 -4.80
C GLN A 60 -14.08 -10.98 -5.26
N ASP A 61 -13.12 -11.53 -6.00
CA ASP A 61 -13.16 -12.91 -6.46
C ASP A 61 -13.16 -13.89 -5.27
N LYS A 62 -12.33 -13.65 -4.24
CA LYS A 62 -12.33 -14.44 -3.00
C LYS A 62 -13.70 -14.44 -2.32
N MET A 63 -14.33 -13.27 -2.19
CA MET A 63 -15.68 -13.17 -1.63
C MET A 63 -16.69 -13.92 -2.49
N ASN A 64 -16.64 -13.74 -3.81
CA ASN A 64 -17.55 -14.41 -4.75
C ASN A 64 -17.44 -15.93 -4.68
N PHE A 65 -16.22 -16.48 -4.65
CA PHE A 65 -16.02 -17.93 -4.51
C PHE A 65 -16.50 -18.45 -3.16
N SER A 66 -16.33 -17.67 -2.08
CA SER A 66 -16.88 -18.04 -0.77
C SER A 66 -18.41 -18.04 -0.78
N THR A 67 -19.04 -17.04 -1.40
CA THR A 67 -20.49 -16.96 -1.54
C THR A 67 -21.03 -18.11 -2.39
N LEU A 68 -20.41 -18.40 -3.55
CA LEU A 68 -20.77 -19.53 -4.39
C LEU A 68 -20.65 -20.86 -3.65
N ARG A 69 -19.58 -21.04 -2.87
CA ARG A 69 -19.42 -22.22 -2.01
C ARG A 69 -20.58 -22.35 -1.02
N ASN A 70 -20.99 -21.24 -0.42
CA ASN A 70 -22.03 -21.25 0.61
C ASN A 70 -23.41 -21.56 0.01
N ILE A 71 -23.69 -21.09 -1.20
CA ILE A 71 -25.01 -21.27 -1.84
C ILE A 71 -25.10 -22.64 -2.53
N GLN A 72 -24.08 -23.02 -3.31
CA GLN A 72 -24.12 -24.19 -4.20
C GLN A 72 -23.22 -25.35 -3.74
N GLY A 73 -22.42 -25.17 -2.69
CA GLY A 73 -21.47 -26.16 -2.19
C GLY A 73 -20.08 -26.07 -2.83
N LEU A 74 -19.19 -26.99 -2.46
CA LEU A 74 -17.77 -26.97 -2.87
C LEU A 74 -17.54 -27.15 -4.39
N PHE A 75 -18.46 -27.81 -5.07
CA PHE A 75 -18.32 -28.09 -6.50
C PHE A 75 -18.36 -26.82 -7.36
N ALA A 76 -19.23 -25.87 -7.03
CA ALA A 76 -19.41 -24.62 -7.78
C ALA A 76 -18.13 -23.77 -7.92
N PRO A 77 -17.43 -23.37 -6.82
CA PRO A 77 -16.20 -22.60 -6.94
C PRO A 77 -15.09 -23.39 -7.65
N LEU A 78 -15.04 -24.72 -7.51
CA LEU A 78 -14.03 -25.56 -8.18
C LEU A 78 -14.25 -25.58 -9.69
N ASN A 79 -15.49 -25.83 -10.13
CA ASN A 79 -15.83 -25.85 -11.54
C ASN A 79 -15.53 -24.49 -12.19
N LEU A 80 -15.95 -23.41 -11.53
CA LEU A 80 -15.69 -22.05 -12.00
C LEU A 80 -14.19 -21.74 -12.11
N GLN A 81 -13.38 -22.17 -11.13
CA GLN A 81 -11.91 -22.04 -11.20
C GLN A 81 -11.31 -22.83 -12.36
N MET A 82 -11.82 -24.03 -12.65
CA MET A 82 -11.36 -24.84 -13.78
C MET A 82 -11.72 -24.20 -15.12
N GLU A 83 -12.93 -23.68 -15.27
CA GLU A 83 -13.36 -22.95 -16.48
C GLU A 83 -12.47 -21.72 -16.73
N PHE A 84 -12.17 -20.93 -15.70
CA PHE A 84 -11.24 -19.80 -15.84
C PHE A 84 -9.83 -20.24 -16.21
N LYS A 85 -9.31 -21.33 -15.62
CA LYS A 85 -7.98 -21.86 -15.96
C LYS A 85 -7.93 -22.34 -17.42
N ALA A 86 -8.96 -23.05 -17.87
CA ALA A 86 -9.07 -23.50 -19.26
C ALA A 86 -9.10 -22.31 -20.22
N VAL A 87 -9.88 -21.27 -19.91
CA VAL A 87 -9.92 -20.04 -20.72
C VAL A 87 -8.58 -19.31 -20.75
N ARG A 88 -7.85 -19.27 -19.62
CA ARG A 88 -6.51 -18.66 -19.61
C ARG A 88 -5.50 -19.44 -20.45
N GLN A 89 -5.64 -20.76 -20.53
CA GLN A 89 -4.76 -21.60 -21.36
C GLN A 89 -5.08 -21.48 -22.85
N VAL A 90 -6.37 -21.45 -23.21
CA VAL A 90 -6.82 -21.40 -24.61
C VAL A 90 -6.93 -19.94 -25.11
N GLN A 91 -6.74 -18.95 -24.21
CA GLN A 91 -6.88 -17.49 -24.39
C GLN A 91 -8.28 -17.02 -24.80
N HIS A 92 -8.97 -17.79 -25.64
CA HIS A 92 -10.27 -17.50 -26.20
C HIS A 92 -11.01 -18.81 -26.54
N LEU A 93 -12.27 -18.93 -26.13
CA LEU A 93 -13.08 -20.09 -26.48
C LEU A 93 -13.40 -20.08 -27.99
N PRO A 94 -13.18 -21.19 -28.72
CA PRO A 94 -13.29 -21.21 -30.19
C PRO A 94 -14.68 -20.89 -30.74
N PHE A 95 -15.72 -20.95 -29.91
CA PHE A 95 -17.10 -20.65 -30.28
C PHE A 95 -17.56 -19.23 -29.89
N LEU A 96 -16.72 -18.44 -29.22
CA LEU A 96 -17.06 -17.10 -28.80
C LEU A 96 -16.71 -16.09 -29.91
N PRO A 97 -17.54 -15.06 -30.14
CA PRO A 97 -17.12 -13.92 -30.92
C PRO A 97 -16.12 -13.06 -30.12
N THR A 98 -15.15 -12.45 -30.80
CA THR A 98 -14.05 -11.69 -30.18
C THR A 98 -14.49 -10.44 -29.41
N ASN A 99 -15.72 -9.96 -29.64
CA ASN A 99 -16.31 -8.84 -28.92
C ASN A 99 -16.74 -9.20 -27.50
N ILE A 100 -16.87 -10.49 -27.17
CA ILE A 100 -17.30 -10.96 -25.86
C ILE A 100 -16.11 -11.64 -25.18
N PRO A 101 -15.61 -11.10 -24.05
CA PRO A 101 -14.56 -11.73 -23.29
C PRO A 101 -15.05 -13.08 -22.71
N SER A 102 -14.26 -14.13 -22.87
CA SER A 102 -14.53 -15.46 -22.30
C SER A 102 -14.79 -15.44 -20.76
N PRO A 103 -14.09 -14.62 -19.95
CA PRO A 103 -14.38 -14.51 -18.52
C PRO A 103 -15.81 -14.01 -18.24
N PHE A 104 -16.31 -13.07 -19.04
CA PHE A 104 -17.63 -12.46 -18.85
C PHE A 104 -18.76 -13.48 -19.07
N VAL A 105 -18.59 -14.37 -20.06
CA VAL A 105 -19.57 -15.44 -20.36
C VAL A 105 -19.60 -16.49 -19.26
N ILE A 106 -18.44 -16.84 -18.71
CA ILE A 106 -18.35 -17.79 -17.61
C ILE A 106 -19.06 -17.23 -16.38
N THR A 107 -18.79 -15.97 -16.01
CA THR A 107 -19.46 -15.33 -14.87
C THR A 107 -20.96 -15.16 -15.06
N SER A 108 -21.40 -14.81 -16.28
CA SER A 108 -22.82 -14.62 -16.55
C SER A 108 -23.58 -15.93 -16.50
N LYS A 109 -23.03 -17.04 -17.02
CA LYS A 109 -23.61 -18.38 -16.86
C LYS A 109 -23.89 -18.71 -15.39
N GLN A 110 -22.96 -18.39 -14.48
CA GLN A 110 -23.14 -18.62 -13.04
C GLN A 110 -24.20 -17.72 -12.39
N ALA A 111 -24.48 -16.55 -12.96
CA ALA A 111 -25.48 -15.62 -12.43
C ALA A 111 -26.93 -16.10 -12.69
N TRP A 112 -27.15 -16.92 -13.73
CA TRP A 112 -28.47 -17.42 -14.14
C TRP A 112 -28.82 -18.81 -13.61
N THR A 113 -27.94 -19.45 -12.82
CA THR A 113 -28.17 -20.80 -12.27
C THR A 113 -29.00 -20.83 -10.98
N HIS A 114 -29.91 -19.87 -10.77
CA HIS A 114 -30.84 -19.80 -9.62
C HIS A 114 -32.25 -19.45 -10.05
#